data_AF-A0A1Z9TD22-F1
#
_entry.id   AF-A0A1Z9TD22-F1
#
_cell.length_a   1.000
_cell.length_b   1.000
_cell.length_c   1.000
_cell.angle_alpha   90.00
_cell.angle_beta   90.00
_cell.angle_gamma   90.00
#
_symmetry.space_group_name_H-M   'P 1'
#
loop_
_entity.id
_entity.type
_entity.pdbx_description
1 polymer ?
#
loop_
_entity_poly.entity_id
_entity_poly.type
_entity_poly.pdbx_seq_one_letter_code
_entity_poly.pdbx_strand_id
1 'polypeptide(L)'
;QMHGNEATSTKGIMDVMYFLKANAAFLAPFTIQLLPMLNPDGAAAYTRVNANGVDLNRDAKQQSQSETQALFEVYDAFQPDYCFNLHDQRTIFGVNGAPCILSYLSPAADPDKSITESRKQAMGIIGYMNERLQQHLSNQVGRYDDTYNPNCVGDCFQSKGTPTILFECGQSGEDYDREVTRKWFSFSVVEALQCIANNSFKPSVYHSIPEVEKSYSDILIHHVPYQGAQISMALNYKEKLISNRIVFEPTLYSKGDLSRLNAHKIIDLNNLDGLSLDDLDDIAFIKKISNMLDLTHYSH
;
A
#
# COMPACT_ATOMS: atom_id res chain seq x y z
N GLN A 1 -10.20 -4.72 3.87
CA GLN A 1 -10.22 -4.51 2.40
C GLN A 1 -11.32 -3.54 1.97
N MET A 2 -10.99 -2.25 1.88
CA MET A 2 -11.90 -1.21 1.37
C MET A 2 -11.90 -1.14 -0.16
N HIS A 3 -10.74 -1.32 -0.77
CA HIS A 3 -10.60 -1.52 -2.20
C HIS A 3 -10.45 -3.02 -2.49
N GLY A 4 -11.19 -3.53 -3.46
CA GLY A 4 -11.28 -4.97 -3.72
C GLY A 4 -9.99 -5.61 -4.20
N ASN A 5 -9.08 -4.87 -4.81
CA ASN A 5 -7.79 -5.35 -5.28
C ASN A 5 -6.63 -5.16 -4.28
N GLU A 6 -6.92 -4.86 -3.01
CA GLU A 6 -5.92 -4.60 -1.95
C GLU A 6 -6.01 -5.66 -0.84
N ALA A 7 -5.56 -6.88 -1.13
CA ALA A 7 -5.75 -8.05 -0.27
C ALA A 7 -4.68 -8.24 0.82
N THR A 8 -3.56 -7.52 0.76
CA THR A 8 -2.39 -7.76 1.63
C THR A 8 -2.74 -7.64 3.11
N SER A 9 -3.43 -6.55 3.48
CA SER A 9 -3.85 -6.30 4.85
C SER A 9 -4.90 -7.29 5.37
N THR A 10 -5.77 -7.81 4.50
CA THR A 10 -6.75 -8.85 4.87
C THR A 10 -6.05 -10.17 5.20
N LYS A 11 -5.06 -10.57 4.42
CA LYS A 11 -4.26 -11.77 4.72
C LYS A 11 -3.47 -11.56 6.02
N GLY A 12 -2.82 -10.40 6.16
CA GLY A 12 -2.02 -10.09 7.34
C GLY A 12 -2.83 -9.99 8.62
N ILE A 13 -4.04 -9.43 8.59
CA ILE A 13 -4.87 -9.36 9.80
C ILE A 13 -5.29 -10.76 10.27
N MET A 14 -5.44 -11.74 9.36
CA MET A 14 -5.68 -13.13 9.77
C MET A 14 -4.47 -13.74 10.50
N ASP A 15 -3.25 -13.38 10.10
CA ASP A 15 -2.04 -13.80 10.82
C ASP A 15 -1.99 -13.18 12.23
N VAL A 16 -2.34 -11.89 12.34
CA VAL A 16 -2.48 -11.20 13.62
C VAL A 16 -3.52 -11.91 14.49
N MET A 17 -4.70 -12.25 13.96
CA MET A 17 -5.73 -12.96 14.72
C MET A 17 -5.25 -14.34 15.20
N TYR A 18 -4.47 -15.06 14.37
CA TYR A 18 -3.87 -16.33 14.79
C TYR A 18 -2.86 -16.14 15.91
N PHE A 19 -1.99 -15.13 15.82
CA PHE A 19 -1.05 -14.76 16.88
C PHE A 19 -1.77 -14.39 18.17
N LEU A 20 -2.82 -13.56 18.10
CA LEU A 20 -3.60 -13.12 19.27
C LEU A 20 -4.33 -14.29 19.93
N LYS A 21 -4.86 -15.24 19.13
CA LYS A 21 -5.45 -16.48 19.65
C LYS A 21 -4.44 -17.32 20.43
N ALA A 22 -3.20 -17.43 19.95
CA ALA A 22 -2.13 -18.14 20.65
C ALA A 22 -1.61 -17.38 21.88
N ASN A 23 -1.83 -16.07 21.94
CA ASN A 23 -1.35 -15.18 23.01
C ASN A 23 -2.51 -14.43 23.67
N ALA A 24 -3.58 -15.13 24.07
CA ALA A 24 -4.83 -14.52 24.52
C ALA A 24 -4.69 -13.50 25.67
N ALA A 25 -3.65 -13.62 26.53
CA ALA A 25 -3.36 -12.62 27.56
C ALA A 25 -3.09 -11.21 26.99
N PHE A 26 -2.58 -11.14 25.75
CA PHE A 26 -2.37 -9.90 25.02
C PHE A 26 -3.66 -9.15 24.71
N LEU A 27 -4.79 -9.88 24.62
CA LEU A 27 -6.11 -9.33 24.35
C LEU A 27 -6.82 -8.79 25.60
N ALA A 28 -6.28 -9.02 26.80
CA ALA A 28 -6.93 -8.61 28.04
C ALA A 28 -7.37 -7.13 28.09
N PRO A 29 -6.61 -6.14 27.54
CA PRO A 29 -7.03 -4.74 27.54
C PRO A 29 -7.88 -4.35 26.31
N PHE A 30 -8.20 -5.27 25.41
CA PHE A 30 -8.80 -4.96 24.11
C PHE A 30 -10.15 -5.64 23.89
N THR A 31 -11.10 -4.86 23.37
CA THR A 31 -12.19 -5.39 22.56
C THR A 31 -11.87 -5.05 21.10
N ILE A 32 -11.87 -6.03 20.20
CA ILE A 32 -11.50 -5.84 18.79
C ILE A 32 -12.72 -6.12 17.92
N GLN A 33 -13.14 -5.12 17.15
CA GLN A 33 -14.11 -5.25 16.06
C GLN A 33 -13.36 -5.30 14.73
N LEU A 34 -13.54 -6.38 13.96
CA LEU A 34 -12.85 -6.58 12.69
C LEU A 34 -13.85 -6.64 11.53
N LEU A 35 -13.60 -5.83 10.50
CA LEU A 35 -14.22 -5.92 9.17
C LEU A 35 -13.13 -6.34 8.17
N PRO A 36 -12.91 -7.65 7.95
CA PRO A 36 -11.79 -8.11 7.12
C PRO A 36 -11.95 -7.64 5.67
N MET A 37 -13.18 -7.62 5.17
CA MET A 37 -13.52 -7.23 3.81
C MET A 37 -14.76 -6.34 3.81
N LEU A 38 -14.58 -5.08 3.42
CA LEU A 38 -15.65 -4.10 3.34
C LEU A 38 -16.29 -4.10 1.94
N ASN A 39 -15.48 -4.30 0.89
CA ASN A 39 -15.92 -4.33 -0.50
C ASN A 39 -15.79 -5.76 -1.08
N PRO A 40 -16.72 -6.68 -0.73
CA PRO A 40 -16.68 -8.05 -1.24
C PRO A 40 -16.91 -8.14 -2.75
N ASP A 41 -17.75 -7.27 -3.32
CA ASP A 41 -18.02 -7.25 -4.76
C ASP A 41 -16.78 -6.84 -5.56
N GLY A 42 -16.10 -5.78 -5.12
CA GLY A 42 -14.82 -5.38 -5.69
C GLY A 42 -13.75 -6.45 -5.51
N ALA A 43 -13.75 -7.18 -4.40
CA ALA A 43 -12.81 -8.27 -4.17
C ALA A 43 -13.04 -9.44 -5.15
N ALA A 44 -14.29 -9.84 -5.35
CA ALA A 44 -14.65 -10.87 -6.32
C ALA A 44 -14.32 -10.47 -7.77
N ALA A 45 -14.44 -9.18 -8.10
CA ALA A 45 -14.12 -8.64 -9.42
C ALA A 45 -12.64 -8.21 -9.58
N TYR A 46 -11.85 -8.26 -8.52
CA TYR A 46 -10.50 -7.69 -8.43
C TYR A 46 -10.43 -6.20 -8.87
N THR A 47 -11.34 -5.39 -8.37
CA THR A 47 -11.44 -3.95 -8.67
C THR A 47 -11.25 -3.09 -7.44
N ARG A 48 -10.67 -1.91 -7.63
CA ARG A 48 -10.56 -0.90 -6.57
C ARG A 48 -11.94 -0.45 -6.05
N VAL A 49 -12.86 -0.25 -6.98
CA VAL A 49 -14.23 0.24 -6.75
C VAL A 49 -15.18 -0.91 -6.44
N ASN A 50 -16.37 -0.61 -5.91
CA ASN A 50 -17.44 -1.60 -5.70
C ASN A 50 -18.21 -1.92 -6.99
N ALA A 51 -19.27 -2.72 -6.89
CA ALA A 51 -20.11 -3.11 -8.03
C ALA A 51 -20.74 -1.92 -8.80
N ASN A 52 -20.96 -0.78 -8.13
CA ASN A 52 -21.49 0.44 -8.73
C ASN A 52 -20.41 1.34 -9.35
N GLY A 53 -19.14 0.92 -9.34
CA GLY A 53 -18.02 1.72 -9.83
C GLY A 53 -17.61 2.85 -8.90
N VAL A 54 -18.02 2.82 -7.62
CA VAL A 54 -17.72 3.85 -6.63
C VAL A 54 -16.49 3.47 -5.80
N ASP A 55 -15.57 4.42 -5.61
CA ASP A 55 -14.48 4.30 -4.64
C ASP A 55 -15.04 4.58 -3.24
N LEU A 56 -15.14 3.54 -2.40
CA LEU A 56 -15.69 3.65 -1.04
C LEU A 56 -14.89 4.62 -0.16
N ASN A 57 -13.59 4.81 -0.43
CA ASN A 57 -12.77 5.80 0.25
C ASN A 57 -12.98 7.23 -0.32
N ARG A 58 -14.05 7.45 -1.07
CA ARG A 58 -14.55 8.76 -1.51
C ARG A 58 -16.04 8.93 -1.17
N ASP A 59 -16.62 8.01 -0.41
CA ASP A 59 -18.05 8.00 -0.10
C ASP A 59 -18.36 8.29 1.38
N ALA A 60 -17.36 8.55 2.23
CA ALA A 60 -17.56 8.67 3.69
C ALA A 60 -18.56 9.77 4.10
N LYS A 61 -18.64 10.84 3.31
CA LYS A 61 -19.55 11.97 3.55
C LYS A 61 -20.96 11.74 3.03
N GLN A 62 -21.08 11.16 1.83
CA GLN A 62 -22.37 10.98 1.16
C GLN A 62 -23.06 9.68 1.62
N GLN A 63 -22.27 8.67 1.99
CA GLN A 63 -22.71 7.35 2.42
C GLN A 63 -23.73 6.74 1.45
N SER A 64 -23.43 6.88 0.15
CA SER A 64 -24.34 6.46 -0.92
C SER A 64 -24.34 4.94 -1.14
N GLN A 65 -23.27 4.25 -0.71
CA GLN A 65 -23.11 2.81 -0.90
C GLN A 65 -23.49 2.03 0.37
N SER A 66 -24.06 0.84 0.18
CA SER A 66 -24.43 -0.06 1.28
C SER A 66 -23.24 -0.45 2.17
N GLU A 67 -22.07 -0.63 1.56
CA GLU A 67 -20.83 -0.99 2.22
C GLU A 67 -20.37 0.16 3.12
N THR A 68 -20.43 1.41 2.63
CA THR A 68 -20.15 2.60 3.43
C THR A 68 -21.13 2.70 4.59
N GLN A 69 -22.43 2.52 4.36
CA GLN A 69 -23.45 2.56 5.42
C GLN A 69 -23.17 1.50 6.49
N ALA A 70 -22.87 0.26 6.10
CA ALA A 70 -22.51 -0.81 7.04
C ALA A 70 -21.25 -0.50 7.86
N LEU A 71 -20.23 0.13 7.25
CA LEU A 71 -19.05 0.58 8.00
C LEU A 71 -19.41 1.59 9.07
N PHE A 72 -20.26 2.58 8.74
CA PHE A 72 -20.70 3.61 9.69
C PHE A 72 -21.62 3.04 10.77
N GLU A 73 -22.51 2.11 10.44
CA GLU A 73 -23.33 1.39 11.42
C GLU A 73 -22.46 0.65 12.44
N VAL A 74 -21.41 -0.06 11.99
CA VAL A 74 -20.47 -0.74 12.89
C VAL A 74 -19.67 0.26 13.71
N TYR A 75 -19.17 1.34 13.11
CA TYR A 75 -18.43 2.38 13.81
C TYR A 75 -19.30 3.05 14.90
N ASP A 76 -20.52 3.45 14.56
CA ASP A 76 -21.43 4.15 15.46
C ASP A 76 -21.95 3.21 16.56
N ALA A 77 -22.12 1.91 16.29
CA ALA A 77 -22.50 0.93 17.32
C ALA A 77 -21.33 0.55 18.24
N PHE A 78 -20.12 0.40 17.70
CA PHE A 78 -18.95 -0.03 18.45
C PHE A 78 -18.29 1.09 19.25
N GLN A 79 -18.39 2.35 18.80
CA GLN A 79 -17.75 3.52 19.41
C GLN A 79 -16.24 3.30 19.69
N PRO A 80 -15.42 3.08 18.64
CA PRO A 80 -14.02 2.72 18.82
C PRO A 80 -13.17 3.83 19.46
N ASP A 81 -12.29 3.44 20.38
CA ASP A 81 -11.21 4.30 20.88
C ASP A 81 -10.11 4.53 19.84
N TYR A 82 -9.92 3.58 18.91
CA TYR A 82 -8.91 3.63 17.85
C TYR A 82 -9.43 2.99 16.56
N CYS A 83 -9.08 3.57 15.41
CA CYS A 83 -9.41 3.03 14.09
C CYS A 83 -8.15 2.70 13.30
N PHE A 84 -8.08 1.50 12.73
CA PHE A 84 -7.02 1.10 11.80
C PHE A 84 -7.61 1.04 10.39
N ASN A 85 -7.18 1.96 9.53
CA ASN A 85 -7.63 2.04 8.14
C ASN A 85 -6.59 1.36 7.24
N LEU A 86 -6.94 0.21 6.66
CA LEU A 86 -5.98 -0.69 6.03
C LEU A 86 -6.07 -0.65 4.49
N HIS A 87 -4.94 -0.35 3.83
CA HIS A 87 -4.81 -0.23 2.37
C HIS A 87 -3.53 -0.88 1.84
N ASP A 88 -3.49 -1.03 0.51
CA ASP A 88 -2.25 -1.28 -0.24
C ASP A 88 -1.92 -0.03 -1.09
N GLN A 89 -0.64 0.30 -1.18
CA GLN A 89 -0.12 1.31 -2.10
C GLN A 89 0.48 0.65 -3.34
N ARG A 90 0.53 1.45 -4.41
CA ARG A 90 1.13 1.06 -5.69
C ARG A 90 2.64 0.81 -5.55
N THR A 91 3.18 -0.03 -6.43
CA THR A 91 4.60 -0.39 -6.48
C THR A 91 5.54 0.78 -6.83
N ILE A 92 4.97 1.91 -7.27
CA ILE A 92 5.73 3.11 -7.68
C ILE A 92 6.33 3.91 -6.53
N PHE A 93 6.00 3.58 -5.28
CA PHE A 93 6.43 4.34 -4.11
C PHE A 93 7.77 3.84 -3.57
N GLY A 94 8.70 4.78 -3.42
CA GLY A 94 9.97 4.61 -2.72
C GLY A 94 10.11 5.59 -1.56
N VAL A 95 11.08 5.32 -0.70
CA VAL A 95 11.44 6.15 0.45
C VAL A 95 12.93 6.01 0.71
N ASN A 96 13.64 7.13 0.88
CA ASN A 96 15.11 7.16 1.08
C ASN A 96 15.91 6.32 0.05
N GLY A 97 15.47 6.30 -1.21
CA GLY A 97 16.12 5.53 -2.30
C GLY A 97 15.80 4.02 -2.32
N ALA A 98 15.09 3.50 -1.32
CA ALA A 98 14.65 2.11 -1.24
C ALA A 98 13.15 1.98 -1.60
N PRO A 99 12.66 0.77 -1.95
CA PRO A 99 11.23 0.58 -2.15
C PRO A 99 10.49 0.75 -0.82
N CYS A 100 9.33 1.39 -0.84
CA CYS A 100 8.54 1.57 0.37
C CYS A 100 7.69 0.32 0.63
N ILE A 101 8.04 -0.44 1.67
CA ILE A 101 7.32 -1.66 2.07
C ILE A 101 6.07 -1.31 2.87
N LEU A 102 6.15 -0.33 3.76
CA LEU A 102 5.01 0.16 4.53
C LEU A 102 5.05 1.68 4.59
N SER A 103 3.92 2.34 4.43
CA SER A 103 3.80 3.72 4.84
C SER A 103 2.59 3.95 5.73
N TYR A 104 2.69 4.99 6.54
CA TYR A 104 1.68 5.31 7.55
C TYR A 104 1.22 6.74 7.43
N LEU A 105 0.00 6.98 7.90
CA LEU A 105 -0.55 8.32 7.99
C LEU A 105 -1.44 8.44 9.21
N SER A 106 -1.27 9.53 9.97
CA SER A 106 -2.33 10.08 10.80
C SER A 106 -3.15 11.03 9.93
N PRO A 107 -4.36 10.63 9.49
CA PRO A 107 -5.15 11.40 8.52
C PRO A 107 -5.37 12.83 8.99
N ALA A 108 -5.60 13.77 8.08
CA ALA A 108 -5.91 15.14 8.47
C ALA A 108 -7.31 15.20 9.10
N ALA A 109 -7.46 15.99 10.17
CA ALA A 109 -8.76 16.19 10.83
C ALA A 109 -9.58 17.31 10.17
N ASP A 110 -8.90 18.23 9.49
CA ASP A 110 -9.46 19.43 8.87
C ASP A 110 -8.53 19.94 7.75
N PRO A 111 -8.97 20.92 6.93
CA PRO A 111 -8.14 21.49 5.86
C PRO A 111 -6.83 22.13 6.34
N ASP A 112 -6.79 22.61 7.58
CA ASP A 112 -5.62 23.26 8.19
C ASP A 112 -4.61 22.23 8.73
N LYS A 113 -4.94 20.93 8.64
CA LYS A 113 -4.14 19.82 9.16
C LYS A 113 -3.85 20.00 10.66
N SER A 114 -4.81 20.51 11.43
CA SER A 114 -4.66 20.73 12.87
C SER A 114 -4.20 19.46 13.58
N ILE A 115 -3.24 19.57 14.50
CA ILE A 115 -2.82 18.45 15.36
C ILE A 115 -3.77 18.40 16.56
N THR A 116 -4.93 17.79 16.35
CA THR A 116 -5.87 17.48 17.44
C THR A 116 -5.28 16.41 18.38
N GLU A 117 -5.86 16.23 19.57
CA GLU A 117 -5.43 15.15 20.48
C GLU A 117 -5.55 13.77 19.83
N SER A 118 -6.60 13.54 19.04
CA SER A 118 -6.78 12.29 18.30
C SER A 118 -5.67 12.09 17.26
N ARG A 119 -5.25 13.14 16.54
CA ARG A 119 -4.14 13.03 15.57
C ARG A 119 -2.83 12.80 16.29
N LYS A 120 -2.58 13.54 17.37
CA LYS A 120 -1.36 13.39 18.19
C LYS A 120 -1.20 11.97 18.73
N GLN A 121 -2.29 11.34 19.17
CA GLN A 121 -2.28 9.93 19.58
C GLN A 121 -1.95 8.98 18.41
N ALA A 122 -2.61 9.14 17.26
CA ALA A 122 -2.33 8.35 16.06
C ALA A 122 -0.87 8.52 15.58
N MET A 123 -0.36 9.76 15.52
CA MET A 123 1.05 10.08 15.26
C MET A 123 1.98 9.38 16.26
N GLY A 124 1.58 9.31 17.54
CA GLY A 124 2.32 8.62 18.57
C GLY A 124 2.42 7.11 18.38
N ILE A 125 1.34 6.47 17.95
CA ILE A 125 1.33 5.04 17.60
C ILE A 125 2.24 4.80 16.39
N ILE A 126 2.12 5.65 15.35
CA ILE A 126 2.94 5.55 14.14
C ILE A 126 4.43 5.73 14.46
N GLY A 127 4.77 6.71 15.29
CA GLY A 127 6.14 6.93 15.75
C GLY A 127 6.73 5.71 16.45
N TYR A 128 5.94 5.07 17.32
CA TYR A 128 6.34 3.83 17.99
C TYR A 128 6.54 2.70 16.98
N MET A 129 5.56 2.44 16.10
CA MET A 129 5.66 1.41 15.06
C MET A 129 6.90 1.61 14.20
N ASN A 130 7.21 2.85 13.80
CA ASN A 130 8.39 3.15 13.01
C ASN A 130 9.69 2.78 13.75
N GLU A 131 9.87 3.18 15.02
CA GLU A 131 11.07 2.81 15.79
C GLU A 131 11.26 1.29 15.89
N ARG A 132 10.17 0.52 15.99
CA ARG A 132 10.19 -0.94 16.06
C ARG A 132 10.51 -1.56 14.69
N LEU A 133 9.91 -1.05 13.62
CA LEU A 133 10.16 -1.52 12.25
C LEU A 133 11.57 -1.20 11.78
N GLN A 134 12.13 -0.03 12.08
CA GLN A 134 13.47 0.36 11.62
C GLN A 134 14.59 -0.56 12.15
N GLN A 135 14.33 -1.33 13.21
CA GLN A 135 15.23 -2.39 13.73
C GLN A 135 15.36 -3.57 12.76
N HIS A 136 14.45 -3.69 11.80
CA HIS A 136 14.40 -4.81 10.86
C HIS A 136 14.25 -4.39 9.38
N LEU A 137 13.62 -3.24 9.14
CA LEU A 137 13.33 -2.63 7.83
C LEU A 137 13.94 -1.24 7.74
N SER A 138 15.26 -1.16 7.72
CA SER A 138 15.96 0.12 7.64
C SER A 138 15.63 0.84 6.33
N ASN A 139 15.17 2.09 6.43
CA ASN A 139 14.88 2.97 5.28
C ASN A 139 13.80 2.47 4.31
N GLN A 140 12.89 1.59 4.73
CA GLN A 140 11.79 1.08 3.87
C GLN A 140 10.39 1.40 4.41
N VAL A 141 10.33 2.26 5.43
CA VAL A 141 9.10 2.75 6.04
C VAL A 141 8.98 4.26 5.80
N GLY A 142 7.83 4.69 5.31
CA GLY A 142 7.56 6.09 4.99
C GLY A 142 6.29 6.65 5.63
N ARG A 143 6.06 7.93 5.40
CA ARG A 143 4.84 8.66 5.73
C ARG A 143 4.06 8.96 4.45
N TYR A 144 2.75 8.71 4.45
CA TYR A 144 1.89 9.03 3.32
C TYR A 144 1.43 10.50 3.37
N ASP A 145 1.06 11.05 2.21
CA ASP A 145 0.57 12.43 2.09
C ASP A 145 -0.72 12.65 2.91
N ASP A 146 -0.76 13.74 3.67
CA ASP A 146 -1.88 14.09 4.55
C ASP A 146 -2.79 15.18 3.98
N THR A 147 -2.90 15.26 2.65
CA THR A 147 -3.86 16.16 2.00
C THR A 147 -5.28 15.82 2.44
N TYR A 148 -5.93 16.79 3.09
CA TYR A 148 -7.26 16.62 3.64
C TYR A 148 -8.30 16.37 2.55
N ASN A 149 -9.11 15.34 2.73
CA ASN A 149 -10.29 15.06 1.95
C ASN A 149 -11.40 14.47 2.85
N PRO A 150 -12.46 15.23 3.17
CA PRO A 150 -13.54 14.78 4.06
C PRO A 150 -14.36 13.61 3.51
N ASN A 151 -14.17 13.25 2.23
CA ASN A 151 -14.82 12.10 1.62
C ASN A 151 -14.04 10.79 1.86
N CYS A 152 -12.80 10.86 2.34
CA CYS A 152 -12.03 9.71 2.79
C CYS A 152 -12.48 9.25 4.17
N VAL A 153 -12.49 7.94 4.40
CA VAL A 153 -12.91 7.36 5.68
C VAL A 153 -11.96 7.75 6.80
N GLY A 154 -10.65 7.69 6.55
CA GLY A 154 -9.61 8.05 7.52
C GLY A 154 -9.79 9.47 8.07
N ASP A 155 -9.87 10.46 7.18
CA ASP A 155 -10.10 11.86 7.52
C ASP A 155 -11.44 12.06 8.25
N CYS A 156 -12.49 11.38 7.81
CA CYS A 156 -13.81 11.46 8.44
C CYS A 156 -13.76 10.99 9.91
N PHE A 157 -13.23 9.80 10.19
CA PHE A 157 -13.12 9.30 11.57
C PHE A 157 -12.15 10.12 12.42
N GLN A 158 -11.06 10.60 11.81
CA GLN A 158 -10.14 11.51 12.49
C GLN A 158 -10.82 12.83 12.89
N SER A 159 -11.63 13.41 11.99
CA SER A 159 -12.41 14.63 12.22
C SER A 159 -13.50 14.46 13.29
N LYS A 160 -14.03 13.24 13.45
CA LYS A 160 -14.94 12.85 14.53
C LYS A 160 -14.24 12.71 15.90
N GLY A 161 -12.91 12.84 15.94
CA GLY A 161 -12.13 12.77 17.18
C GLY A 161 -11.60 11.38 17.51
N THR A 162 -11.76 10.37 16.65
CA THR A 162 -11.20 9.04 16.88
C THR A 162 -9.79 8.93 16.28
N PRO A 163 -8.75 8.62 17.09
CA PRO A 163 -7.41 8.35 16.59
C PRO A 163 -7.44 7.30 15.48
N THR A 164 -7.09 7.72 14.26
CA THR A 164 -7.11 6.84 13.09
C THR A 164 -5.71 6.69 12.52
N ILE A 165 -5.31 5.45 12.28
CA ILE A 165 -4.00 5.09 11.72
C ILE A 165 -4.26 4.46 10.36
N LEU A 166 -3.77 5.10 9.32
CA LEU A 166 -3.81 4.56 7.98
C LEU A 166 -2.53 3.76 7.71
N PHE A 167 -2.69 2.56 7.18
CA PHE A 167 -1.64 1.64 6.74
C PHE A 167 -1.68 1.56 5.22
N GLU A 168 -0.54 1.76 4.57
CA GLU A 168 -0.35 1.49 3.14
C GLU A 168 0.67 0.37 2.96
N CYS A 169 0.21 -0.80 2.52
CA CYS A 169 1.06 -1.94 2.20
C CYS A 169 1.70 -1.75 0.83
N GLY A 170 3.01 -1.62 0.78
CA GLY A 170 3.79 -1.41 -0.44
C GLY A 170 4.51 -2.67 -0.93
N GLN A 171 5.58 -2.45 -1.67
CA GLN A 171 6.28 -3.48 -2.44
C GLN A 171 7.65 -3.79 -1.85
N SER A 172 8.03 -5.06 -1.84
CA SER A 172 9.36 -5.50 -1.41
C SER A 172 10.09 -6.20 -2.56
N GLY A 173 10.86 -5.43 -3.33
CA GLY A 173 11.55 -5.96 -4.50
C GLY A 173 10.58 -6.69 -5.44
N GLU A 174 10.96 -7.88 -5.88
CA GLU A 174 10.18 -8.70 -6.83
C GLU A 174 9.09 -9.59 -6.18
N ASP A 175 8.76 -9.41 -4.89
CA ASP A 175 7.70 -10.16 -4.19
C ASP A 175 6.29 -9.62 -4.51
N TYR A 176 5.76 -9.95 -5.70
CA TYR A 176 4.43 -9.49 -6.15
C TYR A 176 3.25 -10.19 -5.45
N ASP A 177 3.49 -11.31 -4.77
CA ASP A 177 2.51 -11.92 -3.87
C ASP A 177 2.41 -11.16 -2.53
N ARG A 178 3.36 -10.25 -2.25
CA ARG A 178 3.44 -9.36 -1.10
C ARG A 178 3.51 -10.09 0.25
N GLU A 179 4.09 -11.28 0.28
CA GLU A 179 4.22 -12.06 1.52
C GLU A 179 5.20 -11.41 2.52
N VAL A 180 6.25 -10.73 2.04
CA VAL A 180 7.17 -9.95 2.87
C VAL A 180 6.45 -8.73 3.45
N THR A 181 5.69 -7.99 2.64
CA THR A 181 4.91 -6.85 3.12
C THR A 181 3.86 -7.29 4.13
N ARG A 182 3.14 -8.39 3.86
CA ARG A 182 2.15 -9.01 4.77
C ARG A 182 2.75 -9.34 6.14
N LYS A 183 3.96 -9.91 6.18
CA LYS A 183 4.68 -10.18 7.44
C LYS A 183 4.90 -8.89 8.23
N TRP A 184 5.42 -7.86 7.59
CA TRP A 184 5.75 -6.61 8.28
C TRP A 184 4.53 -5.80 8.68
N PHE A 185 3.46 -5.87 7.88
CA PHE A 185 2.15 -5.37 8.25
C PHE A 185 1.63 -6.05 9.53
N SER A 186 1.70 -7.38 9.58
CA SER A 186 1.23 -8.14 10.75
C SER A 186 2.03 -7.81 12.00
N PHE A 187 3.36 -7.68 11.84
CA PHE A 187 4.25 -7.21 12.90
C PHE A 187 3.87 -5.80 13.37
N SER A 188 3.64 -4.85 12.47
CA SER A 188 3.33 -3.47 12.84
C SER A 188 1.98 -3.34 13.55
N VAL A 189 0.97 -4.12 13.17
CA VAL A 189 -0.30 -4.18 13.91
C VAL A 189 -0.09 -4.67 15.35
N VAL A 190 0.72 -5.71 15.56
CA VAL A 190 1.03 -6.20 16.92
C VAL A 190 1.78 -5.14 17.74
N GLU A 191 2.76 -4.47 17.14
CA GLU A 191 3.50 -3.38 17.80
C GLU A 191 2.59 -2.17 18.11
N ALA A 192 1.62 -1.87 17.25
CA ALA A 192 0.62 -0.83 17.51
C ALA A 192 -0.24 -1.17 18.73
N LEU A 193 -0.71 -2.41 18.83
CA LEU A 193 -1.45 -2.88 20.01
C LEU A 193 -0.56 -2.85 21.27
N GLN A 194 0.71 -3.23 21.19
CA GLN A 194 1.65 -3.09 22.31
C GLN A 194 1.80 -1.63 22.76
N CYS A 195 1.93 -0.71 21.80
CA CYS A 195 2.00 0.73 22.08
C CYS A 195 0.76 1.20 22.85
N ILE A 196 -0.43 0.82 22.40
CA ILE A 196 -1.71 1.22 23.01
C ILE A 196 -1.82 0.64 24.42
N ALA A 197 -1.61 -0.67 24.59
CA ALA A 197 -1.71 -1.33 25.91
C ALA A 197 -0.77 -0.71 26.96
N ASN A 198 0.43 -0.32 26.54
CA ASN A 198 1.47 0.20 27.42
C ASN A 198 1.53 1.74 27.46
N ASN A 199 0.60 2.44 26.80
CA ASN A 199 0.61 3.91 26.67
C ASN A 199 1.97 4.49 26.23
N SER A 200 2.67 3.80 25.32
CA SER A 200 4.07 4.07 24.96
C SER A 200 4.23 4.96 23.72
N PHE A 201 3.29 5.89 23.50
CA PHE A 201 3.20 6.74 22.32
C PHE A 201 4.46 7.60 22.08
N LYS A 202 4.85 7.77 20.80
CA LYS A 202 6.05 8.52 20.38
C LYS A 202 5.75 9.62 19.34
N PRO A 203 4.90 10.62 19.65
CA PRO A 203 4.44 11.59 18.64
C PRO A 203 5.58 12.44 18.05
N SER A 204 6.66 12.68 18.81
CA SER A 204 7.83 13.43 18.34
C SER A 204 8.58 12.75 17.19
N VAL A 205 8.42 11.44 17.02
CA VAL A 205 9.07 10.67 15.95
C VAL A 205 8.33 10.82 14.62
N TYR A 206 7.03 11.11 14.63
CA TYR A 206 6.20 11.07 13.43
C TYR A 206 6.73 11.95 12.29
N HIS A 207 7.15 13.18 12.60
CA HIS A 207 7.65 14.11 11.59
C HIS A 207 9.07 13.81 11.09
N SER A 208 9.83 12.92 11.76
CA SER A 208 11.11 12.46 11.24
C SER A 208 10.98 11.31 10.26
N ILE A 209 9.78 10.73 10.11
CA ILE A 209 9.50 9.71 9.11
C ILE A 209 9.46 10.40 7.73
N PRO A 210 10.33 10.00 6.78
CA PRO A 210 10.36 10.58 5.44
C PRO A 210 9.05 10.32 4.70
N GLU A 211 8.59 11.29 3.92
CA GLU A 211 7.43 11.09 3.03
C GLU A 211 7.79 10.14 1.89
N VAL A 212 6.81 9.37 1.42
CA VAL A 212 6.97 8.51 0.25
C VAL A 212 6.96 9.32 -1.04
N GLU A 213 7.70 8.86 -2.03
CA GLU A 213 7.81 9.52 -3.34
C GLU A 213 7.53 8.53 -4.46
N LYS A 214 7.03 9.02 -5.60
CA LYS A 214 6.83 8.20 -6.82
C LYS A 214 8.15 7.99 -7.56
N SER A 215 9.10 7.34 -6.90
CA SER A 215 10.48 7.16 -7.35
C SER A 215 10.79 5.74 -7.84
N TYR A 216 9.78 4.85 -7.90
CA TYR A 216 9.92 3.47 -8.35
C TYR A 216 9.07 3.15 -9.58
N SER A 217 9.48 2.11 -10.30
CA SER A 217 8.72 1.37 -11.29
C SER A 217 8.87 -0.13 -11.06
N ASP A 218 8.05 -0.95 -11.72
CA ASP A 218 8.18 -2.40 -11.59
C ASP A 218 9.44 -2.92 -12.27
N ILE A 219 9.72 -2.42 -13.48
CA ILE A 219 10.86 -2.84 -14.28
C ILE A 219 11.51 -1.62 -14.93
N LEU A 220 12.83 -1.50 -14.83
CA LEU A 220 13.64 -0.53 -15.57
C LEU A 220 14.60 -1.26 -16.50
N ILE A 221 14.46 -1.00 -17.80
CA ILE A 221 15.27 -1.61 -18.86
C ILE A 221 16.20 -0.53 -19.41
N HIS A 222 17.51 -0.75 -19.26
CA HIS A 222 18.55 0.11 -19.81
C HIS A 222 19.03 -0.37 -21.18
N HIS A 223 19.63 0.55 -21.92
CA HIS A 223 20.24 0.31 -23.23
C HIS A 223 19.27 -0.23 -24.30
N VAL A 224 18.01 0.23 -24.26
CA VAL A 224 17.00 -0.07 -25.28
C VAL A 224 17.36 0.62 -26.59
N PRO A 225 17.56 -0.11 -27.71
CA PRO A 225 17.76 0.48 -29.02
C PRO A 225 16.53 1.29 -29.43
N TYR A 226 16.73 2.57 -29.75
CA TYR A 226 15.65 3.46 -30.16
C TYR A 226 16.18 4.54 -31.10
N GLN A 227 15.75 4.50 -32.37
CA GLN A 227 16.09 5.50 -33.39
C GLN A 227 17.61 5.78 -33.54
N GLY A 228 18.43 4.74 -33.49
CA GLY A 228 19.89 4.86 -33.61
C GLY A 228 20.61 5.34 -32.34
N ALA A 229 19.90 5.45 -31.22
CA ALA A 229 20.44 5.72 -29.89
C ALA A 229 20.04 4.62 -28.89
N GLN A 230 20.55 4.72 -27.66
CA GLN A 230 20.13 3.89 -26.54
C GLN A 230 19.39 4.74 -25.50
N ILE A 231 18.24 4.25 -25.03
CA ILE A 231 17.42 4.89 -23.99
C ILE A 231 17.13 3.93 -22.86
N SER A 232 16.51 4.43 -21.78
CA SER A 232 15.88 3.58 -20.77
C SER A 232 14.37 3.50 -20.98
N MET A 233 13.75 2.37 -20.65
CA MET A 233 12.30 2.19 -20.59
C MET A 233 11.90 1.69 -19.20
N ALA A 234 10.92 2.36 -18.59
CA ALA A 234 10.28 1.91 -17.36
C ALA A 234 8.93 1.28 -17.68
N LEU A 235 8.67 0.10 -17.12
CA LEU A 235 7.41 -0.62 -17.22
C LEU A 235 6.77 -0.73 -15.84
N ASN A 236 5.45 -0.65 -15.81
CA ASN A 236 4.64 -1.00 -14.64
C ASN A 236 3.65 -2.11 -15.02
N TYR A 237 3.35 -2.99 -14.07
CA TYR A 237 2.31 -4.00 -14.25
C TYR A 237 0.92 -3.39 -14.14
N LYS A 238 0.08 -3.77 -15.08
CA LYS A 238 -1.36 -3.65 -14.97
C LYS A 238 -1.91 -5.02 -14.60
N GLU A 239 -2.50 -5.11 -13.43
CA GLU A 239 -3.15 -6.33 -12.96
C GLU A 239 -4.54 -6.46 -13.60
N LYS A 240 -4.86 -7.66 -14.06
CA LYS A 240 -6.16 -7.99 -14.67
C LYS A 240 -6.64 -9.35 -14.19
N LEU A 241 -7.91 -9.44 -13.79
CA LEU A 241 -8.56 -10.72 -13.57
C LEU A 241 -8.98 -11.32 -14.93
N ILE A 242 -8.36 -12.44 -15.32
CA ILE A 242 -8.66 -13.19 -16.54
C ILE A 242 -8.85 -14.66 -16.18
N SER A 243 -10.05 -15.20 -16.43
CA SER A 243 -10.36 -16.62 -16.18
C SER A 243 -9.99 -17.08 -14.75
N ASN A 244 -10.34 -16.28 -13.74
CA ASN A 244 -10.02 -16.49 -12.33
C ASN A 244 -8.53 -16.47 -11.96
N ARG A 245 -7.68 -15.91 -12.82
CA ARG A 245 -6.26 -15.69 -12.57
C ARG A 245 -5.95 -14.18 -12.62
N ILE A 246 -5.13 -13.69 -11.70
CA ILE A 246 -4.56 -12.34 -11.77
C ILE A 246 -3.37 -12.37 -12.72
N VAL A 247 -3.48 -11.64 -13.82
CA VAL A 247 -2.44 -11.50 -14.83
C VAL A 247 -1.74 -10.17 -14.64
N PHE A 248 -0.42 -10.22 -14.47
CA PHE A 248 0.45 -9.05 -14.43
C PHE A 248 0.91 -8.73 -15.86
N GLU A 249 0.34 -7.70 -16.47
CA GLU A 249 0.68 -7.26 -17.82
C GLU A 249 1.64 -6.06 -17.78
N PRO A 250 2.90 -6.19 -18.25
CA PRO A 250 3.80 -5.06 -18.37
C PRO A 250 3.25 -4.00 -19.31
N THR A 251 3.22 -2.75 -18.86
CA THR A 251 2.80 -1.59 -19.64
C THR A 251 3.85 -0.51 -19.59
N LEU A 252 4.07 0.19 -20.70
CA LEU A 252 5.01 1.31 -20.75
C LEU A 252 4.58 2.40 -19.77
N TYR A 253 5.44 2.72 -18.81
CA TYR A 253 5.25 3.83 -17.89
C TYR A 253 5.95 5.09 -18.41
N SER A 254 7.22 4.98 -18.80
CA SER A 254 8.01 6.09 -19.32
C SER A 254 9.22 5.59 -20.13
N LYS A 255 9.81 6.44 -20.97
CA LYS A 255 11.04 6.14 -21.71
C LYS A 255 11.89 7.41 -21.93
N GLY A 256 13.20 7.24 -22.08
CA GLY A 256 14.16 8.34 -22.26
C GLY A 256 15.20 8.39 -21.14
N ASP A 257 15.46 9.59 -20.61
CA ASP A 257 16.28 9.78 -19.40
C ASP A 257 15.45 9.47 -18.15
N LEU A 258 15.80 8.36 -17.49
CA LEU A 258 15.15 7.86 -16.28
C LEU A 258 16.14 7.77 -15.11
N SER A 259 17.20 8.58 -15.12
CA SER A 259 18.28 8.57 -14.10
C SER A 259 17.82 8.81 -12.66
N ARG A 260 16.62 9.38 -12.46
CA ARG A 260 16.01 9.62 -11.14
C ARG A 260 15.04 8.52 -10.69
N LEU A 261 14.78 7.55 -11.54
CA LEU A 261 13.82 6.47 -11.28
C LEU A 261 14.59 5.21 -10.87
N ASN A 262 14.08 4.53 -9.85
CA ASN A 262 14.53 3.20 -9.47
C ASN A 262 13.48 2.14 -9.88
N ALA A 263 13.80 0.86 -9.74
CA ALA A 263 12.86 -0.20 -10.03
C ALA A 263 13.04 -1.44 -9.15
N HIS A 264 11.98 -2.24 -9.05
CA HIS A 264 12.02 -3.54 -8.38
C HIS A 264 12.86 -4.56 -9.16
N LYS A 265 12.86 -4.46 -10.50
CA LYS A 265 13.72 -5.23 -11.39
C LYS A 265 14.47 -4.29 -12.34
N ILE A 266 15.80 -4.41 -12.41
CA ILE A 266 16.63 -3.67 -13.37
C ILE A 266 17.21 -4.65 -14.38
N ILE A 267 17.04 -4.35 -15.67
CA ILE A 267 17.53 -5.15 -16.79
C ILE A 267 18.48 -4.29 -17.61
N ASP A 268 19.66 -4.80 -17.90
CA ASP A 268 20.59 -4.19 -18.85
C ASP A 268 20.66 -5.04 -20.11
N LEU A 269 20.16 -4.52 -21.24
CA LEU A 269 20.12 -5.26 -22.50
C LEU A 269 21.50 -5.51 -23.11
N ASN A 270 22.52 -4.73 -22.77
CA ASN A 270 23.88 -5.00 -23.26
C ASN A 270 24.44 -6.33 -22.72
N ASN A 271 23.84 -6.87 -21.65
CA ASN A 271 24.21 -8.16 -21.08
C ASN A 271 23.44 -9.35 -21.69
N LEU A 272 22.60 -9.12 -22.70
CA LEU A 272 21.80 -10.15 -23.36
C LEU A 272 22.26 -10.33 -24.81
N ASP A 273 22.86 -11.49 -25.11
CA ASP A 273 23.32 -11.83 -26.46
C ASP A 273 22.18 -12.27 -27.40
N GLY A 274 22.35 -12.03 -28.70
CA GLY A 274 21.50 -12.62 -29.76
C GLY A 274 20.14 -11.94 -29.99
N LEU A 275 19.97 -10.71 -29.51
CA LEU A 275 18.72 -9.96 -29.59
C LEU A 275 18.65 -9.05 -30.81
N SER A 276 17.81 -9.40 -31.80
CA SER A 276 17.33 -8.43 -32.79
C SER A 276 16.11 -7.70 -32.21
N LEU A 277 16.33 -6.53 -31.63
CA LEU A 277 15.29 -5.65 -31.06
C LEU A 277 15.10 -4.36 -31.87
N ASP A 278 15.84 -4.23 -32.96
CA ASP A 278 15.79 -3.07 -33.84
C ASP A 278 14.42 -2.96 -34.54
N ASP A 279 13.99 -1.72 -34.77
CA ASP A 279 12.78 -1.35 -35.52
C ASP A 279 11.44 -1.86 -34.96
N LEU A 280 11.41 -2.32 -33.70
CA LEU A 280 10.15 -2.61 -33.01
C LEU A 280 9.51 -1.34 -32.46
N ASP A 281 8.19 -1.20 -32.61
CA ASP A 281 7.43 -0.25 -31.80
C ASP A 281 7.41 -0.65 -30.33
N ASP A 282 7.03 0.29 -29.45
CA ASP A 282 7.05 0.06 -28.00
C ASP A 282 6.24 -1.17 -27.57
N ILE A 283 5.11 -1.45 -28.23
CA ILE A 283 4.22 -2.57 -27.87
C ILE A 283 4.86 -3.91 -28.27
N ALA A 284 5.38 -3.99 -29.50
CA ALA A 284 6.06 -5.17 -30.01
C ALA A 284 7.34 -5.46 -29.21
N PHE A 285 8.08 -4.42 -28.85
CA PHE A 285 9.26 -4.51 -27.99
C PHE A 285 8.91 -5.08 -26.62
N ILE A 286 7.94 -4.48 -25.91
CA ILE A 286 7.52 -4.92 -24.58
C ILE A 286 7.06 -6.37 -24.65
N LYS A 287 6.19 -6.73 -25.59
CA LYS A 287 5.71 -8.12 -25.74
C LYS A 287 6.85 -9.11 -25.95
N LYS A 288 7.82 -8.78 -26.79
CA LYS A 288 8.97 -9.66 -27.06
C LYS A 288 9.86 -9.83 -25.83
N ILE A 289 10.20 -8.74 -25.16
CA ILE A 289 11.02 -8.77 -23.94
C ILE A 289 10.29 -9.48 -22.80
N SER A 290 8.99 -9.22 -22.62
CA SER A 290 8.17 -9.88 -21.60
C SER A 290 8.13 -11.39 -21.76
N ASN A 291 7.99 -11.89 -22.99
CA ASN A 291 8.00 -13.34 -23.25
C ASN A 291 9.40 -13.95 -23.04
N MET A 292 10.44 -13.25 -23.47
CA MET A 292 11.81 -13.77 -23.40
C MET A 292 12.33 -13.86 -21.97
N LEU A 293 12.03 -12.85 -21.14
CA LEU A 293 12.50 -12.75 -19.77
C LEU A 293 11.45 -13.23 -18.75
N ASP A 294 10.38 -13.85 -19.24
CA ASP A 294 9.25 -14.33 -18.43
C ASP A 294 8.74 -13.27 -17.45
N LEU A 295 8.55 -12.03 -17.90
CA LEU A 295 8.15 -10.92 -17.01
C LEU A 295 6.73 -11.07 -16.46
N THR A 296 5.97 -12.08 -16.89
CA THR A 296 4.59 -12.30 -16.43
C THR A 296 4.46 -13.45 -15.43
N HIS A 297 5.57 -14.08 -15.01
CA HIS A 297 5.56 -15.23 -14.08
C HIS A 297 4.91 -14.96 -12.72
N TYR A 298 4.80 -13.69 -12.32
CA TYR A 298 4.09 -13.24 -11.11
C TYR A 298 2.56 -13.44 -11.16
N SER A 299 2.01 -13.79 -12.33
CA SER A 299 0.57 -14.03 -12.48
C SER A 299 0.13 -15.26 -11.68
N HIS A 300 -0.92 -15.16 -10.87
CA HIS A 300 -1.38 -16.21 -9.95
C HIS A 300 -2.88 -16.45 -9.99
#